data_AF-A0A7M7PW76-F1
#
_entry.id   AF-A0A7M7PW76-F1
#
_cell.length_a   1.000
_cell.length_b   1.000
_cell.length_c   1.000
_cell.angle_alpha   90.00
_cell.angle_beta   90.00
_cell.angle_gamma   90.00
#
_symmetry.space_group_name_H-M   'P 1'
#
loop_
_entity.id
_entity.type
_entity.pdbx_description
1 polymer ?
#
loop_
_entity_poly.entity_id
_entity_poly.type
_entity_poly.pdbx_seq_one_letter_code
_entity_poly.pdbx_strand_id
1 'polypeptide(L)'
;MGKNEKASETSELKREGRKRKRREEEQEMRRMKEKMVEMEKTLKTALDEIANQKESNWCTAFTMWDFGFLCADTESDSGSESENSSCGDELETPKAHAEKFLGEDPKDKKEKKLVINEVLVSRINEYLKAGLQKDLKDGIIEGTPRIGEEINLEPPELNGEIAYGLNEAARKRDEHFRESYKMAGTAIACIATAISRFFEEDEAPIDRDEVMQLMANTMMMLGEIMYLNTVARRAFITPAYDKKFKEILEKSDSGKLLFGEKLVTEHEFGKLEAAVEKRGGIDEPQEEFLQLKRLKEQRPISFKSNVHTNTVNVVVSREIQILPERTAIEESDPLAGVTAFVNCSDAMRKAFEKQGFSDSVLEIITASLADSTKKQYDSALKNWWTFCTNNHQGPFEPEIKTVVEFLAGKFKEGASYSTLNSTRSAISLIVSKDLQHEPILHRFFKGIFRLRPTAPKYSKTWDVNVVLDKLASWFPLDSLSLKLVMLLALGTGFRAQTLSLIKIEEISITSSTVEIKVKDLIKTSRPGAQQPFACIPFFRGKPSICIASTLVHYLKITRELRKDENLLFICYKKPYNGANVQSIRRWIKSVLKNCGIDKSFTRTVRVMHRHRQHIKKDLI
;
A
#
# COMPACT_ATOMS: atom_id res chain seq x y z
N MET A 1 59.15 -14.31 41.51
CA MET A 1 59.03 -14.20 40.03
C MET A 1 58.26 -15.34 39.37
N GLY A 2 58.20 -16.57 39.93
CA GLY A 2 57.56 -17.74 39.26
C GLY A 2 56.01 -17.84 39.23
N LYS A 3 55.24 -16.80 39.58
CA LYS A 3 53.75 -16.82 39.45
C LYS A 3 53.24 -16.20 38.13
N ASN A 4 54.01 -15.31 37.50
CA ASN A 4 53.61 -14.67 36.24
C ASN A 4 53.92 -15.53 35.00
N GLU A 5 54.98 -16.34 35.02
CA GLU A 5 55.30 -17.24 33.90
C GLU A 5 54.24 -18.33 33.71
N LYS A 6 53.79 -18.97 34.80
CA LYS A 6 52.76 -20.03 34.72
C LYS A 6 51.40 -19.53 34.20
N ALA A 7 51.06 -18.26 34.45
CA ALA A 7 49.84 -17.64 33.94
C ALA A 7 49.95 -17.28 32.45
N SER A 8 51.15 -16.92 31.98
CA SER A 8 51.45 -16.67 30.57
C SER A 8 51.35 -17.96 29.74
N GLU A 9 52.03 -19.03 30.18
CA GLU A 9 52.05 -20.34 29.51
C GLU A 9 50.64 -20.95 29.41
N THR A 10 49.83 -20.86 30.47
CA THR A 10 48.44 -21.36 30.44
C THR A 10 47.53 -20.54 29.53
N SER A 11 47.83 -19.25 29.28
CA SER A 11 47.11 -18.42 28.32
C SER A 11 47.48 -18.76 26.86
N GLU A 12 48.75 -19.07 26.61
CA GLU A 12 49.26 -19.46 25.29
C GLU A 12 48.76 -20.85 24.89
N LEU A 13 48.79 -21.82 25.81
CA LEU A 13 48.22 -23.16 25.60
C LEU A 13 46.72 -23.11 25.27
N LYS A 14 45.95 -22.24 25.94
CA LYS A 14 44.53 -22.01 25.61
C LYS A 14 44.34 -21.37 24.23
N ARG A 15 45.25 -20.49 23.82
CA ARG A 15 45.22 -19.82 22.51
C ARG A 15 45.57 -20.78 21.38
N GLU A 16 46.55 -21.66 21.60
CA GLU A 16 46.91 -22.73 20.67
C GLU A 16 45.81 -23.79 20.54
N GLY A 17 45.19 -24.21 21.64
CA GLY A 17 44.04 -25.12 21.60
C GLY A 17 42.87 -24.56 20.78
N ARG A 18 42.59 -23.25 20.89
CA ARG A 18 41.57 -22.58 20.05
C ARG A 18 41.97 -22.52 18.57
N LYS A 19 43.26 -22.32 18.25
CA LYS A 19 43.75 -22.32 16.86
C LYS A 19 43.68 -23.73 16.25
N ARG A 20 44.02 -24.76 17.02
CA ARG A 20 43.92 -26.16 16.60
C ARG A 20 42.48 -26.57 16.31
N LYS A 21 41.55 -26.24 17.20
CA LYS A 21 40.11 -26.48 16.99
C LYS A 21 39.56 -25.78 15.74
N ARG A 22 39.99 -24.54 15.46
CA ARG A 22 39.60 -23.85 14.21
C ARG A 22 40.14 -24.53 12.95
N ARG A 23 41.37 -25.06 12.99
CA ARG A 23 41.96 -25.79 11.86
C ARG A 23 41.25 -27.13 11.61
N GLU A 24 40.85 -27.82 12.68
CA GLU A 24 40.05 -29.04 12.60
C GLU A 24 38.65 -28.74 12.01
N GLU A 25 37.98 -27.69 12.48
CA GLU A 25 36.69 -27.22 11.93
C GLU A 25 36.81 -26.79 10.45
N GLU A 26 37.91 -26.14 10.05
CA GLU A 26 38.19 -25.78 8.65
C GLU A 26 38.48 -26.99 7.76
N GLN A 27 39.20 -27.99 8.25
CA GLN A 27 39.43 -29.26 7.53
C GLN A 27 38.13 -30.05 7.37
N GLU A 28 37.29 -30.10 8.39
CA GLU A 28 35.98 -30.76 8.33
C GLU A 28 35.06 -30.05 7.32
N MET A 29 35.06 -28.71 7.30
CA MET A 29 34.32 -27.92 6.32
C MET A 29 34.81 -28.15 4.89
N ARG A 30 36.13 -28.32 4.69
CA ARG A 30 36.69 -28.67 3.36
C ARG A 30 36.26 -30.07 2.91
N ARG A 31 36.35 -31.08 3.79
CA ARG A 31 35.87 -32.44 3.49
C ARG A 31 34.37 -32.46 3.17
N MET A 32 33.57 -31.64 3.86
CA MET A 32 32.13 -31.53 3.60
C MET A 32 31.82 -30.87 2.26
N LYS A 33 32.61 -29.86 1.86
CA LYS A 33 32.51 -29.24 0.53
C LYS A 33 32.90 -30.20 -0.59
N GLU A 34 33.97 -30.97 -0.41
CA GLU A 34 34.38 -32.01 -1.38
C GLU A 34 33.27 -33.06 -1.54
N LYS A 35 32.68 -33.53 -0.43
CA LYS A 35 31.53 -34.44 -0.48
C LYS A 35 30.30 -33.83 -1.17
N MET A 36 30.05 -32.53 -1.00
CA MET A 36 28.95 -31.86 -1.71
C MET A 36 29.19 -31.78 -3.21
N VAL A 37 30.43 -31.51 -3.65
CA VAL A 37 30.78 -31.49 -5.07
C VAL A 37 30.68 -32.89 -5.68
N GLU A 38 31.09 -33.93 -4.95
CA GLU A 38 30.90 -35.34 -5.35
C GLU A 38 29.41 -35.70 -5.49
N MET A 39 28.59 -35.23 -4.54
CA MET A 39 27.14 -35.44 -4.55
C MET A 39 26.46 -34.68 -5.69
N GLU A 40 26.95 -33.50 -6.04
CA GLU A 40 26.46 -32.73 -7.18
C GLU A 40 26.80 -33.41 -8.51
N LYS A 41 28.00 -33.99 -8.63
CA LYS A 41 28.38 -34.78 -9.80
C LYS A 41 27.49 -36.01 -9.96
N THR A 42 27.30 -36.78 -8.89
CA THR A 42 26.43 -37.97 -8.91
C THR A 42 24.97 -37.62 -9.22
N LEU A 43 24.47 -36.48 -8.72
CA LEU A 43 23.12 -36.00 -9.05
C LEU A 43 23.01 -35.59 -10.53
N LYS A 44 24.02 -34.95 -11.10
CA LYS A 44 24.06 -34.62 -12.54
C LYS A 44 24.08 -35.87 -13.40
N THR A 45 24.91 -36.85 -13.05
CA THR A 45 24.94 -38.15 -13.75
C THR A 45 23.60 -38.87 -13.67
N ALA A 46 22.93 -38.88 -12.51
CA ALA A 46 21.59 -39.46 -12.37
C ALA A 46 20.52 -38.69 -13.18
N LEU A 47 20.64 -37.37 -13.29
CA LEU A 47 19.74 -36.56 -14.11
C LEU A 47 19.97 -36.80 -15.62
N ASP A 48 21.21 -36.97 -16.05
CA ASP A 48 21.57 -37.30 -17.43
C ASP A 48 21.13 -38.74 -17.79
N GLU A 49 21.21 -39.69 -16.86
CA GLU A 49 20.64 -41.04 -17.00
C GLU A 49 19.12 -41.00 -17.16
N ILE A 50 18.41 -40.18 -16.37
CA ILE A 50 16.95 -39.98 -16.49
C ILE A 50 16.58 -39.29 -17.81
N ALA A 51 17.41 -38.38 -18.31
CA ALA A 51 17.22 -37.73 -19.61
C ALA A 51 17.37 -38.73 -20.76
N ASN A 52 18.41 -39.58 -20.73
CA ASN A 52 18.62 -40.64 -21.72
C ASN A 52 17.55 -41.75 -21.66
N GLN A 53 16.95 -41.98 -20.48
CA GLN A 53 15.80 -42.89 -20.32
C GLN A 53 14.51 -42.33 -20.92
N LYS A 54 14.39 -41.00 -21.06
CA LYS A 54 13.28 -40.34 -21.75
C LYS A 54 13.46 -40.30 -23.26
N GLU A 55 14.68 -40.18 -23.78
CA GLU A 55 14.95 -40.25 -25.22
C GLU A 55 14.71 -41.66 -25.78
N SER A 56 15.01 -42.71 -25.02
CA SER A 56 14.71 -44.11 -25.41
C SER A 56 13.20 -44.43 -25.44
N ASN A 57 12.39 -43.76 -24.61
CA ASN A 57 10.92 -43.81 -24.67
C ASN A 57 10.31 -42.92 -25.76
N TRP A 58 11.06 -41.94 -26.28
CA TRP A 58 10.64 -41.11 -27.41
C TRP A 58 10.95 -41.77 -28.76
N CYS A 59 12.01 -42.58 -28.86
CA CYS A 59 12.33 -43.34 -30.08
C CYS A 59 11.39 -44.53 -30.34
N THR A 60 10.70 -45.05 -29.32
CA THR A 60 9.67 -46.10 -29.50
C THR A 60 8.27 -45.57 -29.82
N ALA A 61 8.02 -44.26 -29.64
CA ALA A 61 6.77 -43.62 -30.01
C ALA A 61 6.85 -42.88 -31.37
N PHE A 62 8.07 -42.55 -31.84
CA PHE A 62 8.30 -41.85 -33.12
C PHE A 62 8.41 -42.79 -34.33
N THR A 63 8.49 -44.11 -34.13
CA THR A 63 8.61 -45.11 -35.22
C THR A 63 7.27 -45.71 -35.68
N MET A 64 6.13 -45.18 -35.22
CA MET A 64 4.78 -45.66 -35.60
C MET A 64 3.98 -44.65 -36.45
N TRP A 65 4.55 -43.50 -36.79
CA TRP A 65 3.87 -42.44 -37.55
C TRP A 65 4.72 -41.85 -38.69
N ASP A 66 5.60 -42.68 -39.29
CA ASP A 66 6.42 -42.30 -40.45
C ASP A 66 6.52 -43.44 -41.50
N PHE A 67 5.51 -44.31 -41.56
CA PHE A 67 5.32 -45.26 -42.67
C PHE A 67 4.06 -44.89 -43.44
N GLY A 68 4.23 -44.02 -44.44
CA GLY A 68 3.12 -43.59 -45.29
C GLY A 68 3.48 -42.60 -46.37
N PHE A 69 4.68 -42.69 -46.96
CA PHE A 69 5.01 -41.97 -48.19
C PHE A 69 5.60 -42.96 -49.20
N LEU A 70 4.83 -43.31 -50.24
CA LEU A 70 5.39 -43.80 -51.50
C LEU A 70 4.41 -43.64 -52.68
N CYS A 71 4.96 -43.13 -53.79
CA CYS A 71 4.49 -43.17 -55.19
C CYS A 71 3.28 -42.27 -55.55
N ALA A 72 3.21 -41.58 -56.69
CA ALA A 72 4.11 -41.35 -57.83
C ALA A 72 3.51 -40.21 -58.69
N ASP A 73 4.37 -39.56 -59.48
CA ASP A 73 4.23 -38.83 -60.78
C ASP A 73 2.81 -38.71 -61.42
N THR A 74 2.39 -37.61 -62.07
CA THR A 74 2.96 -36.95 -63.27
C THR A 74 2.27 -35.58 -63.54
N GLU A 75 3.00 -34.68 -64.25
CA GLU A 75 2.60 -33.70 -65.32
C GLU A 75 1.23 -32.97 -65.25
N SER A 76 0.99 -31.72 -65.67
CA SER A 76 1.70 -30.61 -66.33
C SER A 76 0.67 -29.46 -66.48
N ASP A 77 1.18 -28.23 -66.64
CA ASP A 77 0.62 -27.14 -67.44
C ASP A 77 -0.36 -26.10 -66.83
N SER A 78 -0.21 -24.93 -67.45
CA SER A 78 -0.60 -23.53 -67.28
C SER A 78 -2.06 -23.13 -67.05
N GLY A 79 -2.25 -21.87 -66.63
CA GLY A 79 -3.29 -20.99 -67.19
C GLY A 79 -4.32 -20.38 -66.22
N SER A 80 -4.16 -19.07 -65.99
CA SER A 80 -5.19 -18.00 -65.94
C SER A 80 -6.60 -18.22 -65.36
N GLU A 81 -6.94 -17.31 -64.45
CA GLU A 81 -8.15 -16.48 -64.33
C GLU A 81 -9.59 -17.08 -64.29
N SER A 82 -10.32 -16.53 -63.31
CA SER A 82 -11.76 -16.20 -63.27
C SER A 82 -12.79 -17.22 -62.80
N GLU A 83 -13.37 -16.86 -61.64
CA GLU A 83 -14.78 -16.93 -61.22
C GLU A 83 -15.62 -18.20 -61.46
N ASN A 84 -16.00 -18.81 -60.33
CA ASN A 84 -17.36 -18.90 -59.77
C ASN A 84 -17.86 -20.32 -59.41
N SER A 85 -18.45 -20.42 -58.20
CA SER A 85 -19.44 -21.39 -57.74
C SER A 85 -19.04 -22.86 -57.53
N SER A 86 -18.99 -23.31 -56.26
CA SER A 86 -19.80 -24.43 -55.73
C SER A 86 -19.35 -24.86 -54.32
N CYS A 87 -20.34 -25.24 -53.52
CA CYS A 87 -20.33 -25.80 -52.16
C CYS A 87 -19.41 -27.04 -51.98
N GLY A 88 -18.79 -27.16 -50.80
CA GLY A 88 -18.12 -28.38 -50.32
C GLY A 88 -17.41 -28.15 -48.97
N ASP A 89 -17.88 -28.87 -47.94
CA ASP A 89 -17.45 -28.90 -46.53
C ASP A 89 -16.01 -28.49 -46.21
N GLU A 90 -15.83 -27.40 -45.45
CA GLU A 90 -14.59 -27.15 -44.71
C GLU A 90 -14.60 -27.97 -43.42
N LEU A 91 -13.73 -28.98 -43.34
CA LEU A 91 -13.36 -29.59 -42.06
C LEU A 91 -12.75 -28.48 -41.17
N GLU A 92 -13.52 -27.97 -40.20
CA GLU A 92 -13.02 -27.06 -39.18
C GLU A 92 -11.85 -27.72 -38.43
N THR A 93 -10.66 -27.12 -38.53
CA THR A 93 -9.50 -27.58 -37.75
C THR A 93 -9.80 -27.51 -36.25
N PRO A 94 -9.20 -28.37 -35.40
CA PRO A 94 -9.42 -28.34 -33.95
C PRO A 94 -9.17 -26.98 -33.30
N LYS A 95 -8.33 -26.15 -33.92
CA LYS A 95 -8.04 -24.78 -33.50
C LYS A 95 -9.20 -23.82 -33.78
N ALA A 96 -9.82 -23.90 -34.96
CA ALA A 96 -10.99 -23.10 -35.31
C ALA A 96 -12.20 -23.47 -34.42
N HIS A 97 -12.39 -24.77 -34.15
CA HIS A 97 -13.42 -25.22 -33.23
C HIS A 97 -13.15 -24.76 -31.78
N ALA A 98 -11.90 -24.78 -31.31
CA ALA A 98 -11.54 -24.30 -29.97
C ALA A 98 -11.70 -22.78 -29.83
N GLU A 99 -11.30 -21.98 -30.82
CA GLU A 99 -11.44 -20.51 -30.80
C GLU A 99 -12.91 -20.06 -30.79
N LYS A 100 -13.78 -20.82 -31.47
CA LYS A 100 -15.23 -20.58 -31.53
C LYS A 100 -15.93 -20.75 -30.17
N PHE A 101 -15.41 -21.61 -29.29
CA PHE A 101 -16.03 -21.92 -27.99
C PHE A 101 -15.25 -21.42 -26.76
N LEU A 102 -13.93 -21.23 -26.86
CA LEU A 102 -13.06 -20.87 -25.73
C LEU A 102 -12.46 -19.45 -25.84
N GLY A 103 -12.65 -18.78 -26.98
CA GLY A 103 -12.11 -17.44 -27.27
C GLY A 103 -10.62 -17.43 -27.67
N GLU A 104 -10.16 -16.29 -28.22
CA GLU A 104 -8.76 -16.09 -28.66
C GLU A 104 -7.78 -16.20 -27.47
N ASP A 105 -6.64 -16.87 -27.69
CA ASP A 105 -5.58 -17.11 -26.70
C ASP A 105 -5.04 -15.76 -26.12
N PRO A 106 -5.05 -15.54 -24.78
CA PRO A 106 -4.72 -14.24 -24.18
C PRO A 106 -3.31 -13.70 -24.47
N LYS A 107 -2.44 -14.50 -25.09
CA LYS A 107 -1.05 -14.16 -25.39
C LYS A 107 -0.85 -13.48 -26.75
N ASP A 108 -1.84 -13.53 -27.65
CA ASP A 108 -1.75 -12.92 -28.98
C ASP A 108 -2.64 -11.67 -29.12
N LYS A 109 -2.32 -10.61 -28.36
CA LYS A 109 -2.99 -9.30 -28.53
C LYS A 109 -2.12 -8.35 -29.35
N LYS A 110 -2.36 -8.32 -30.67
CA LYS A 110 -2.06 -7.13 -31.48
C LYS A 110 -3.25 -6.18 -31.38
N GLU A 111 -3.03 -4.91 -31.05
CA GLU A 111 -4.08 -3.90 -30.94
C GLU A 111 -4.80 -3.76 -32.30
N LYS A 112 -5.98 -4.37 -32.41
CA LYS A 112 -6.92 -4.16 -33.52
C LYS A 112 -7.48 -2.75 -33.37
N LYS A 113 -7.16 -1.85 -34.31
CA LYS A 113 -7.74 -0.51 -34.38
C LYS A 113 -9.26 -0.64 -34.55
N LEU A 114 -10.02 0.08 -33.73
CA LEU A 114 -11.48 0.08 -33.78
C LEU A 114 -11.95 0.70 -35.11
N VAL A 115 -12.53 -0.13 -35.98
CA VAL A 115 -13.16 0.30 -37.25
C VAL A 115 -14.67 0.24 -37.05
N ILE A 116 -15.31 1.39 -36.90
CA ILE A 116 -16.77 1.53 -36.80
C ILE A 116 -17.24 2.26 -38.06
N ASN A 117 -18.39 1.85 -38.60
CA ASN A 117 -19.04 2.51 -39.73
C ASN A 117 -19.28 4.01 -39.44
N GLU A 118 -18.95 4.89 -40.38
CA GLU A 118 -19.01 6.36 -40.20
C GLU A 118 -20.41 6.87 -39.79
N VAL A 119 -21.49 6.20 -40.24
CA VAL A 119 -22.87 6.55 -39.88
C VAL A 119 -23.16 6.31 -38.40
N LEU A 120 -22.53 5.29 -37.81
CA LEU A 120 -22.66 5.00 -36.37
C LEU A 120 -21.75 5.93 -35.55
N VAL A 121 -20.57 6.27 -36.07
CA VAL A 121 -19.63 7.17 -35.38
C VAL A 121 -20.23 8.55 -35.15
N SER A 122 -20.95 9.12 -36.12
CA SER A 122 -21.60 10.43 -35.95
C SER A 122 -22.68 10.39 -34.86
N ARG A 123 -23.54 9.37 -34.90
CA ARG A 123 -24.63 9.17 -33.93
C ARG A 123 -24.11 8.91 -32.52
N ILE A 124 -23.11 8.04 -32.35
CA ILE A 124 -22.49 7.75 -31.06
C ILE A 124 -21.87 9.04 -30.46
N ASN A 125 -21.16 9.82 -31.27
CA ASN A 125 -20.57 11.07 -30.79
C ASN A 125 -21.61 12.11 -30.37
N GLU A 126 -22.79 12.11 -31.00
CA GLU A 126 -23.90 12.99 -30.62
C GLU A 126 -24.49 12.58 -29.27
N TYR A 127 -24.77 11.29 -29.06
CA TYR A 127 -25.27 10.78 -27.77
C TYR A 127 -24.30 11.05 -26.62
N LEU A 128 -23.00 10.91 -26.86
CA LEU A 128 -21.98 11.19 -25.85
C LEU A 128 -21.86 12.68 -25.47
N LYS A 129 -22.23 13.59 -26.38
CA LYS A 129 -22.10 15.04 -26.19
C LYS A 129 -23.36 15.70 -25.66
N ALA A 130 -24.52 15.34 -26.20
CA ALA A 130 -25.79 16.01 -25.94
C ALA A 130 -26.80 15.15 -25.19
N GLY A 131 -26.53 13.84 -25.03
CA GLY A 131 -27.49 12.89 -24.48
C GLY A 131 -28.61 12.56 -25.46
N LEU A 132 -29.59 11.79 -24.99
CA LEU A 132 -30.77 11.39 -25.77
C LEU A 132 -31.92 12.37 -25.58
N GLN A 133 -32.74 12.54 -26.62
CA GLN A 133 -33.98 13.31 -26.51
C GLN A 133 -34.93 12.65 -25.50
N LYS A 134 -35.60 13.46 -24.68
CA LYS A 134 -36.40 12.99 -23.54
C LYS A 134 -37.53 12.04 -23.97
N ASP A 135 -38.29 12.39 -25.01
CA ASP A 135 -39.43 11.59 -25.47
C ASP A 135 -39.00 10.21 -25.99
N LEU A 136 -37.87 10.15 -26.69
CA LEU A 136 -37.30 8.90 -27.19
C LEU A 136 -36.75 8.04 -26.05
N LYS A 137 -36.14 8.66 -25.04
CA LYS A 137 -35.62 7.99 -23.86
C LYS A 137 -36.74 7.35 -23.05
N ASP A 138 -37.79 8.11 -22.76
CA ASP A 138 -38.94 7.63 -21.99
C ASP A 138 -39.67 6.51 -22.75
N GLY A 139 -39.81 6.62 -24.08
CA GLY A 139 -40.39 5.56 -24.91
C GLY A 139 -39.61 4.23 -24.89
N ILE A 140 -38.27 4.26 -24.87
CA ILE A 140 -37.45 3.04 -24.77
C ILE A 140 -37.55 2.42 -23.37
N ILE A 141 -37.57 3.26 -22.32
CA ILE A 141 -37.67 2.83 -20.93
C ILE A 141 -39.04 2.19 -20.66
N GLU A 142 -40.13 2.75 -21.16
CA GLU A 142 -41.48 2.21 -20.99
C GLU A 142 -41.71 0.96 -21.85
N GLY A 143 -41.12 0.90 -23.05
CA GLY A 143 -41.23 -0.24 -23.96
C GLY A 143 -40.40 -1.46 -23.55
N THR A 144 -39.52 -1.35 -22.54
CA THR A 144 -38.62 -2.44 -22.12
C THR A 144 -38.91 -2.88 -20.69
N PRO A 145 -39.43 -4.10 -20.46
CA PRO A 145 -39.65 -4.61 -19.11
C PRO A 145 -38.32 -4.86 -18.39
N ARG A 146 -38.22 -4.42 -17.12
CA ARG A 146 -37.01 -4.53 -16.28
C ARG A 146 -37.16 -5.43 -15.05
N ILE A 147 -38.38 -5.91 -14.81
CA ILE A 147 -38.70 -6.79 -13.70
C ILE A 147 -39.18 -8.11 -14.32
N GLY A 148 -38.48 -9.19 -14.01
CA GLY A 148 -38.87 -10.57 -14.31
C GLY A 148 -38.99 -11.39 -13.03
N GLU A 149 -39.43 -12.65 -13.14
CA GLU A 149 -39.66 -13.53 -11.98
C GLU A 149 -38.40 -13.77 -11.13
N GLU A 150 -37.22 -13.85 -11.77
CA GLU A 150 -35.93 -14.12 -11.11
C GLU A 150 -34.96 -12.92 -11.12
N ILE A 151 -35.31 -11.81 -11.79
CA ILE A 151 -34.40 -10.67 -12.02
C ILE A 151 -35.13 -9.35 -11.79
N ASN A 152 -34.55 -8.48 -10.95
CA ASN A 152 -35.00 -7.11 -10.75
C ASN A 152 -33.89 -6.12 -11.15
N LEU A 153 -34.12 -5.35 -12.22
CA LEU A 153 -33.19 -4.34 -12.73
C LEU A 153 -33.60 -2.90 -12.37
N GLU A 154 -34.53 -2.69 -11.44
CA GLU A 154 -34.86 -1.37 -10.90
C GLU A 154 -33.89 -0.94 -9.79
N PRO A 155 -33.59 0.36 -9.63
CA PRO A 155 -32.68 0.84 -8.62
C PRO A 155 -33.24 0.60 -7.21
N PRO A 156 -32.40 0.21 -6.24
CA PRO A 156 -32.79 0.15 -4.84
C PRO A 156 -33.29 1.51 -4.32
N GLU A 157 -34.38 1.49 -3.55
CA GLU A 157 -34.92 2.70 -2.92
C GLU A 157 -34.09 3.16 -1.73
N LEU A 158 -33.96 4.47 -1.55
CA LEU A 158 -33.27 5.06 -0.42
C LEU A 158 -34.17 4.97 0.83
N ASN A 159 -33.62 4.45 1.94
CA ASN A 159 -34.33 4.36 3.22
C ASN A 159 -34.84 5.75 3.66
N GLY A 160 -36.14 5.84 3.98
CA GLY A 160 -36.79 7.11 4.36
C GLY A 160 -36.17 7.81 5.58
N GLU A 161 -35.66 7.03 6.54
CA GLU A 161 -34.95 7.54 7.72
C GLU A 161 -33.65 8.28 7.36
N ILE A 162 -32.93 7.78 6.33
CA ILE A 162 -31.68 8.38 5.85
C ILE A 162 -31.99 9.59 4.97
N ALA A 163 -33.05 9.51 4.15
CA ALA A 163 -33.45 10.58 3.24
C ALA A 163 -33.76 11.91 3.95
N TYR A 164 -34.30 11.87 5.18
CA TYR A 164 -34.59 13.06 5.98
C TYR A 164 -33.32 13.80 6.46
N GLY A 165 -32.22 13.07 6.68
CA GLY A 165 -30.94 13.63 7.14
C GLY A 165 -30.04 14.18 6.03
N LEU A 166 -30.40 13.98 4.75
CA LEU A 166 -29.58 14.40 3.62
C LEU A 166 -29.88 15.84 3.19
N ASN A 167 -28.81 16.59 2.91
CA ASN A 167 -28.93 17.92 2.31
C ASN A 167 -29.39 17.82 0.83
N GLU A 168 -29.94 18.91 0.29
CA GLU A 168 -30.50 18.94 -1.08
C GLU A 168 -29.49 18.50 -2.16
N ALA A 169 -28.21 18.86 -1.98
CA ALA A 169 -27.14 18.44 -2.88
C ALA A 169 -26.90 16.93 -2.83
N ALA A 170 -26.98 16.30 -1.65
CA ALA A 170 -26.86 14.85 -1.51
C ALA A 170 -28.09 14.11 -2.05
N ARG A 171 -29.29 14.67 -1.92
CA ARG A 171 -30.51 14.10 -2.54
C ARG A 171 -30.48 14.17 -4.06
N LYS A 172 -30.03 15.30 -4.63
CA LYS A 172 -29.81 15.43 -6.09
C LYS A 172 -28.73 14.49 -6.61
N ARG A 173 -27.68 14.21 -5.79
CA ARG A 173 -26.65 13.21 -6.12
C ARG A 173 -27.23 11.81 -6.24
N ASP A 174 -28.00 11.41 -5.24
CA ASP A 174 -28.63 10.10 -5.19
C ASP A 174 -29.62 9.90 -6.37
N GLU A 175 -30.41 10.94 -6.69
CA GLU A 175 -31.32 10.92 -7.84
C GLU A 175 -30.58 10.68 -9.17
N HIS A 176 -29.46 11.38 -9.39
CA HIS A 176 -28.65 11.22 -10.60
C HIS A 176 -28.11 9.79 -10.75
N PHE A 177 -27.73 9.14 -9.65
CA PHE A 177 -27.30 7.74 -9.68
C PHE A 177 -28.46 6.78 -9.94
N ARG A 178 -29.65 7.07 -9.40
CA ARG A 178 -30.86 6.27 -9.66
C ARG A 178 -31.29 6.36 -11.13
N GLU A 179 -31.25 7.54 -11.74
CA GLU A 179 -31.52 7.71 -13.16
C GLU A 179 -30.52 6.94 -14.04
N SER A 180 -29.21 7.06 -13.74
CA SER A 180 -28.15 6.30 -14.42
C SER A 180 -28.37 4.78 -14.34
N TYR A 181 -28.76 4.30 -13.16
CA TYR A 181 -29.06 2.89 -12.93
C TYR A 181 -30.25 2.38 -13.76
N LYS A 182 -31.35 3.15 -13.84
CA LYS A 182 -32.54 2.76 -14.63
C LYS A 182 -32.21 2.55 -16.12
N MET A 183 -31.39 3.42 -16.70
CA MET A 183 -30.98 3.26 -18.10
C MET A 183 -30.01 2.09 -18.28
N ALA A 184 -29.13 1.84 -17.32
CA ALA A 184 -28.26 0.67 -17.35
C ALA A 184 -29.07 -0.64 -17.29
N GLY A 185 -30.08 -0.69 -16.41
CA GLY A 185 -31.02 -1.80 -16.35
C GLY A 185 -31.80 -1.98 -17.66
N THR A 186 -32.24 -0.89 -18.28
CA THR A 186 -32.92 -0.91 -19.60
C THR A 186 -31.99 -1.43 -20.70
N ALA A 187 -30.72 -0.99 -20.75
CA ALA A 187 -29.75 -1.47 -21.72
C ALA A 187 -29.45 -2.96 -21.56
N ILE A 188 -29.33 -3.44 -20.33
CA ILE A 188 -29.13 -4.87 -20.02
C ILE A 188 -30.35 -5.68 -20.48
N ALA A 189 -31.57 -5.20 -20.22
CA ALA A 189 -32.79 -5.85 -20.67
C ALA A 189 -32.88 -5.94 -22.20
N CYS A 190 -32.56 -4.85 -22.93
CA CYS A 190 -32.53 -4.86 -24.40
C CYS A 190 -31.52 -5.86 -24.97
N ILE A 191 -30.29 -5.92 -24.43
CA ILE A 191 -29.28 -6.91 -24.85
C ILE A 191 -29.72 -8.33 -24.51
N ALA A 192 -30.21 -8.54 -23.29
CA ALA A 192 -30.64 -9.86 -22.83
C ALA A 192 -31.77 -10.40 -23.72
N THR A 193 -32.78 -9.57 -24.03
CA THR A 193 -33.84 -9.93 -24.98
C THR A 193 -33.28 -10.24 -26.36
N ALA A 194 -32.38 -9.41 -26.90
CA ALA A 194 -31.75 -9.68 -28.19
C ALA A 194 -31.00 -11.02 -28.21
N ILE A 195 -30.26 -11.33 -27.13
CA ILE A 195 -29.53 -12.58 -26.97
C ILE A 195 -30.49 -13.77 -26.81
N SER A 196 -31.56 -13.64 -26.03
CA SER A 196 -32.58 -14.69 -25.86
C SER A 196 -33.24 -15.07 -27.19
N ARG A 197 -33.50 -14.10 -28.08
CA ARG A 197 -34.03 -14.38 -29.42
C ARG A 197 -33.06 -15.17 -30.31
N PHE A 198 -31.76 -15.13 -30.04
CA PHE A 198 -30.78 -16.02 -30.69
C PHE A 198 -30.72 -17.42 -30.05
N PHE A 199 -31.18 -17.60 -28.81
CA PHE A 199 -31.18 -18.92 -28.17
C PHE A 199 -32.46 -19.72 -28.42
N GLU A 200 -33.56 -19.06 -28.78
CA GLU A 200 -34.87 -19.68 -29.09
C GLU A 200 -34.98 -20.16 -30.56
N GLU A 201 -33.84 -20.50 -31.18
CA GLU A 201 -33.61 -20.75 -32.62
C GLU A 201 -34.50 -21.81 -33.34
N ASP A 202 -35.41 -22.48 -32.63
CA ASP A 202 -36.12 -23.67 -33.16
C ASP A 202 -37.51 -23.41 -33.79
N GLU A 203 -38.17 -22.24 -33.63
CA GLU A 203 -39.56 -22.07 -34.12
C GLU A 203 -39.90 -20.82 -34.96
N ALA A 204 -39.00 -19.85 -35.20
CA ALA A 204 -39.29 -18.74 -36.14
C ALA A 204 -38.03 -18.10 -36.76
N PRO A 205 -38.11 -17.58 -38.01
CA PRO A 205 -37.04 -16.74 -38.57
C PRO A 205 -36.90 -15.46 -37.74
N ILE A 206 -35.70 -15.21 -37.24
CA ILE A 206 -35.34 -14.02 -36.45
C ILE A 206 -35.64 -12.77 -37.29
N ASP A 207 -36.50 -11.90 -36.79
CA ASP A 207 -36.68 -10.57 -37.37
C ASP A 207 -35.40 -9.75 -37.15
N ARG A 208 -34.60 -9.67 -38.23
CA ARG A 208 -33.33 -8.94 -38.24
C ARG A 208 -33.53 -7.48 -37.82
N ASP A 209 -34.64 -6.86 -38.20
CA ASP A 209 -34.89 -5.46 -37.90
C ASP A 209 -35.23 -5.26 -36.40
N GLU A 210 -35.96 -6.21 -35.79
CA GLU A 210 -36.22 -6.22 -34.34
C GLU A 210 -34.92 -6.35 -33.52
N VAL A 211 -34.04 -7.29 -33.89
CA VAL A 211 -32.76 -7.50 -33.19
C VAL A 211 -31.83 -6.30 -33.39
N MET A 212 -31.76 -5.75 -34.60
CA MET A 212 -30.98 -4.54 -34.87
C MET A 212 -31.54 -3.34 -34.09
N GLN A 213 -32.85 -3.22 -33.92
CA GLN A 213 -33.48 -2.18 -33.13
C GLN A 213 -33.15 -2.32 -31.63
N LEU A 214 -33.18 -3.54 -31.06
CA LEU A 214 -32.81 -3.79 -29.67
C LEU A 214 -31.32 -3.46 -29.40
N MET A 215 -30.44 -3.80 -30.34
CA MET A 215 -29.02 -3.43 -30.25
C MET A 215 -28.79 -1.92 -30.42
N ALA A 216 -29.55 -1.26 -31.30
CA ALA A 216 -29.50 0.19 -31.46
C ALA A 216 -29.99 0.92 -30.21
N ASN A 217 -31.11 0.50 -29.62
CA ASN A 217 -31.65 1.03 -28.37
C ASN A 217 -30.64 0.87 -27.21
N THR A 218 -29.96 -0.28 -27.15
CA THR A 218 -28.87 -0.52 -26.20
C THR A 218 -27.75 0.51 -26.34
N MET A 219 -27.26 0.71 -27.56
CA MET A 219 -26.19 1.67 -27.85
C MET A 219 -26.60 3.09 -27.43
N MET A 220 -27.86 3.48 -27.69
CA MET A 220 -28.42 4.77 -27.27
C MET A 220 -28.42 4.92 -25.75
N MET A 221 -28.90 3.91 -25.01
CA MET A 221 -28.94 3.93 -23.54
C MET A 221 -27.54 3.98 -22.92
N LEU A 222 -26.57 3.24 -23.47
CA LEU A 222 -25.17 3.29 -23.01
C LEU A 222 -24.52 4.66 -23.28
N GLY A 223 -24.81 5.26 -24.43
CA GLY A 223 -24.38 6.63 -24.75
C GLY A 223 -24.91 7.66 -23.75
N GLU A 224 -26.20 7.58 -23.42
CA GLU A 224 -26.86 8.45 -22.44
C GLU A 224 -26.28 8.29 -21.03
N ILE A 225 -25.97 7.07 -20.59
CA ILE A 225 -25.30 6.83 -19.29
C ILE A 225 -23.94 7.52 -19.24
N MET A 226 -23.16 7.45 -20.33
CA MET A 226 -21.87 8.12 -20.42
C MET A 226 -21.99 9.65 -20.42
N TYR A 227 -23.01 10.19 -21.10
CA TYR A 227 -23.35 11.62 -21.05
C TYR A 227 -23.72 12.05 -19.63
N LEU A 228 -24.65 11.36 -18.97
CA LEU A 228 -25.07 11.70 -17.61
C LEU A 228 -23.92 11.57 -16.61
N ASN A 229 -23.01 10.61 -16.75
CA ASN A 229 -21.81 10.56 -15.91
C ASN A 229 -20.91 11.79 -16.11
N THR A 230 -20.84 12.33 -17.31
CA THR A 230 -20.13 13.59 -17.61
C THR A 230 -20.83 14.77 -16.95
N VAL A 231 -22.15 14.85 -17.03
CA VAL A 231 -22.97 15.87 -16.35
C VAL A 231 -22.81 15.79 -14.83
N ALA A 232 -22.88 14.59 -14.23
CA ALA A 232 -22.70 14.37 -12.79
C ALA A 232 -21.36 14.91 -12.31
N ARG A 233 -20.28 14.54 -13.02
CA ARG A 233 -18.91 14.97 -12.67
C ARG A 233 -18.80 16.49 -12.70
N ARG A 234 -19.39 17.14 -13.70
CA ARG A 234 -19.41 18.60 -13.78
C ARG A 234 -20.23 19.21 -12.65
N ALA A 235 -21.44 18.70 -12.40
CA ALA A 235 -22.31 19.17 -11.32
C ALA A 235 -21.70 19.00 -9.92
N PHE A 236 -20.82 18.01 -9.69
CA PHE A 236 -20.17 17.80 -8.40
C PHE A 236 -18.91 18.65 -8.20
N ILE A 237 -18.22 18.99 -9.30
CA ILE A 237 -16.98 19.78 -9.24
C ILE A 237 -17.28 21.27 -9.22
N THR A 238 -18.25 21.72 -10.02
CA THR A 238 -18.62 23.14 -10.18
C THR A 238 -18.95 23.88 -8.88
N PRO A 239 -19.65 23.30 -7.88
CA PRO A 239 -19.95 23.95 -6.60
C PRO A 239 -18.72 24.27 -5.73
N ALA A 240 -17.55 23.72 -6.02
CA ALA A 240 -16.33 24.02 -5.29
C ALA A 240 -15.77 25.44 -5.57
N TYR A 241 -16.27 26.11 -6.62
CA TYR A 241 -15.75 27.39 -7.11
C TYR A 241 -16.69 28.57 -6.82
N ASP A 242 -16.17 29.80 -6.88
CA ASP A 242 -16.98 31.02 -6.66
C ASP A 242 -18.02 31.22 -7.78
N LYS A 243 -19.07 31.99 -7.47
CA LYS A 243 -20.22 32.22 -8.37
C LYS A 243 -19.81 32.66 -9.78
N LYS A 244 -18.77 33.49 -9.92
CA LYS A 244 -18.28 33.96 -11.23
C LYS A 244 -17.64 32.84 -12.05
N PHE A 245 -16.80 32.02 -11.43
CA PHE A 245 -16.16 30.90 -12.12
C PHE A 245 -17.14 29.76 -12.38
N LYS A 246 -18.12 29.58 -11.49
CA LYS A 246 -19.24 28.65 -11.66
C LYS A 246 -19.98 28.89 -12.98
N GLU A 247 -20.31 30.14 -13.29
CA GLU A 247 -21.00 30.52 -14.53
C GLU A 247 -20.17 30.26 -15.79
N ILE A 248 -18.82 30.33 -15.70
CA ILE A 248 -17.91 30.00 -16.81
C ILE A 248 -17.86 28.48 -17.02
N LEU A 249 -17.70 27.72 -15.93
CA LEU A 249 -17.68 26.25 -15.97
C LEU A 249 -19.00 25.68 -16.48
N GLU A 250 -20.15 26.26 -16.09
CA GLU A 250 -21.47 25.83 -16.55
C GLU A 250 -21.67 26.04 -18.05
N LYS A 251 -21.07 27.08 -18.65
CA LYS A 251 -21.18 27.40 -20.10
C LYS A 251 -20.18 26.67 -20.99
N SER A 252 -19.23 25.95 -20.42
CA SER A 252 -18.16 25.30 -21.17
C SER A 252 -18.58 23.96 -21.79
N ASP A 253 -18.10 23.59 -22.97
CA ASP A 253 -18.43 22.29 -23.57
C ASP A 253 -17.44 21.20 -23.17
N SER A 254 -17.91 19.97 -22.96
CA SER A 254 -17.03 18.82 -22.74
C SER A 254 -16.50 18.27 -24.08
N GLY A 255 -15.22 17.92 -24.10
CA GLY A 255 -14.57 17.28 -25.24
C GLY A 255 -13.54 16.26 -24.77
N LYS A 256 -12.30 16.36 -25.23
CA LYS A 256 -11.19 15.57 -24.67
C LYS A 256 -10.97 15.85 -23.18
N LEU A 257 -11.26 17.07 -22.73
CA LEU A 257 -11.24 17.50 -21.33
C LEU A 257 -12.67 17.75 -20.83
N LEU A 258 -12.88 17.55 -19.52
CA LEU A 258 -14.21 17.56 -18.89
C LEU A 258 -14.98 18.89 -19.05
N PHE A 259 -14.25 20.00 -19.07
CA PHE A 259 -14.80 21.35 -19.28
C PHE A 259 -14.28 21.97 -20.59
N GLY A 260 -13.71 21.17 -21.50
CA GLY A 260 -13.22 21.63 -22.80
C GLY A 260 -11.79 22.15 -22.80
N GLU A 261 -11.23 22.35 -24.00
CA GLU A 261 -9.82 22.72 -24.19
C GLU A 261 -9.57 24.23 -24.09
N LYS A 262 -10.61 25.06 -24.22
CA LYS A 262 -10.55 26.53 -24.22
C LYS A 262 -11.31 27.13 -23.04
N LEU A 263 -10.96 26.73 -21.82
CA LEU A 263 -11.68 27.14 -20.61
C LEU A 263 -11.45 28.58 -20.16
N VAL A 264 -10.30 29.18 -20.49
CA VAL A 264 -9.90 30.47 -19.93
C VAL A 264 -9.08 31.25 -20.97
N THR A 265 -9.45 32.51 -21.25
CA THR A 265 -8.54 33.46 -21.92
C THR A 265 -7.52 33.98 -20.91
N GLU A 266 -6.25 34.23 -21.30
CA GLU A 266 -5.13 34.57 -20.38
C GLU A 266 -5.46 35.61 -19.29
N HIS A 267 -6.37 36.53 -19.56
CA HIS A 267 -6.78 37.60 -18.65
C HIS A 267 -7.67 37.15 -17.46
N GLU A 268 -8.35 36.01 -17.57
CA GLU A 268 -9.24 35.46 -16.53
C GLU A 268 -8.52 34.49 -15.58
N PHE A 269 -7.44 33.85 -16.03
CA PHE A 269 -6.62 32.94 -15.22
C PHE A 269 -5.89 33.69 -14.09
N GLY A 270 -5.45 34.93 -14.36
CA GLY A 270 -4.82 35.79 -13.35
C GLY A 270 -5.78 36.24 -12.24
N LYS A 271 -7.09 36.32 -12.51
CA LYS A 271 -8.11 36.55 -11.48
C LYS A 271 -8.37 35.30 -10.63
N LEU A 272 -8.12 34.11 -11.18
CA LEU A 272 -8.22 32.83 -10.51
C LEU A 272 -7.05 32.59 -9.54
N GLU A 273 -5.81 32.89 -9.95
CA GLU A 273 -4.63 32.86 -9.05
C GLU A 273 -4.84 33.77 -7.83
N ALA A 274 -5.31 35.01 -8.05
CA ALA A 274 -5.57 35.97 -6.96
C ALA A 274 -6.74 35.58 -6.02
N ALA A 275 -7.71 34.80 -6.50
CA ALA A 275 -8.84 34.31 -5.71
C ALA A 275 -8.49 33.05 -4.90
N VAL A 276 -7.59 32.21 -5.42
CA VAL A 276 -7.03 31.04 -4.72
C VAL A 276 -6.05 31.47 -3.61
N GLU A 277 -5.25 32.52 -3.84
CA GLU A 277 -4.34 33.08 -2.84
C GLU A 277 -5.06 33.69 -1.62
N LYS A 278 -6.30 34.18 -1.80
CA LYS A 278 -7.12 34.72 -0.72
C LYS A 278 -7.89 33.66 0.10
N ARG A 279 -8.07 32.45 -0.41
CA ARG A 279 -8.65 31.33 0.35
C ARG A 279 -7.52 30.50 0.94
N GLY A 280 -7.03 30.91 2.10
CA GLY A 280 -6.04 30.15 2.84
C GLY A 280 -6.46 28.69 3.04
N GLY A 281 -5.71 27.77 2.43
CA GLY A 281 -5.83 26.33 2.65
C GLY A 281 -6.10 25.53 1.39
N ILE A 282 -5.06 25.30 0.58
CA ILE A 282 -4.66 24.02 -0.04
C ILE A 282 -3.21 24.22 -0.50
N ASP A 283 -2.38 23.20 -0.28
CA ASP A 283 -0.96 23.17 -0.65
C ASP A 283 -0.74 23.47 -2.14
N GLU A 284 0.42 24.07 -2.40
CA GLU A 284 0.97 24.57 -3.65
C GLU A 284 0.76 23.67 -4.91
N PRO A 285 0.66 24.24 -6.13
CA PRO A 285 0.37 23.50 -7.37
C PRO A 285 1.49 22.51 -7.73
N GLN A 286 1.10 21.35 -8.26
CA GLN A 286 1.99 20.29 -8.76
C GLN A 286 3.09 20.84 -9.69
N GLU A 287 4.33 20.41 -9.46
CA GLU A 287 5.57 20.79 -10.17
C GLU A 287 5.51 20.76 -11.72
N GLU A 288 4.52 20.09 -12.32
CA GLU A 288 4.27 20.10 -13.76
C GLU A 288 3.82 21.48 -14.29
N PHE A 289 3.09 22.27 -13.48
CA PHE A 289 2.61 23.60 -13.87
C PHE A 289 3.75 24.64 -13.90
N LEU A 290 4.74 24.51 -12.99
CA LEU A 290 5.93 25.37 -12.96
C LEU A 290 6.98 25.03 -14.02
N GLN A 291 6.96 23.82 -14.58
CA GLN A 291 7.87 23.43 -15.67
C GLN A 291 7.43 24.04 -17.01
N LEU A 292 6.12 24.12 -17.27
CA LEU A 292 5.55 24.83 -18.42
C LEU A 292 5.78 26.35 -18.36
N LYS A 293 5.74 26.94 -17.15
CA LYS A 293 6.02 28.37 -16.92
C LYS A 293 7.49 28.74 -17.20
N ARG A 294 8.43 27.85 -16.86
CA ARG A 294 9.88 28.07 -17.04
C ARG A 294 10.40 27.90 -18.47
N LEU A 295 9.66 27.22 -19.34
CA LEU A 295 10.03 27.03 -20.75
C LEU A 295 9.66 28.20 -21.67
N LYS A 296 8.78 29.11 -21.22
CA LYS A 296 8.29 30.23 -22.05
C LYS A 296 9.01 31.57 -21.83
N GLU A 297 9.81 31.72 -20.78
CA GLU A 297 10.39 33.02 -20.41
C GLU A 297 11.93 32.97 -20.31
N GLN A 298 12.61 33.20 -21.45
CA GLN A 298 14.00 33.69 -21.49
C GLN A 298 14.05 35.08 -22.12
N ARG A 299 14.06 36.11 -21.24
CA ARG A 299 14.74 37.45 -21.21
C ARG A 299 14.78 38.35 -22.48
N PRO A 300 15.04 39.69 -22.42
CA PRO A 300 15.67 40.47 -21.32
C PRO A 300 15.18 41.94 -21.03
N ILE A 301 15.61 42.50 -19.88
CA ILE A 301 15.84 43.95 -19.55
C ILE A 301 14.54 44.82 -19.35
N SER A 302 14.35 45.82 -18.46
CA SER A 302 15.12 46.74 -17.57
C SER A 302 14.21 47.46 -16.54
N PHE A 303 14.74 47.70 -15.33
CA PHE A 303 14.84 48.98 -14.56
C PHE A 303 13.64 49.89 -14.18
N LYS A 304 13.69 50.34 -12.89
CA LYS A 304 13.05 51.49 -12.17
C LYS A 304 11.58 51.34 -11.73
N SER A 305 11.07 51.94 -10.64
CA SER A 305 11.54 52.56 -9.39
C SER A 305 10.29 53.03 -8.63
N ASN A 306 10.39 53.24 -7.31
CA ASN A 306 9.61 54.22 -6.51
C ASN A 306 8.12 53.90 -6.21
N VAL A 307 7.47 54.27 -5.09
CA VAL A 307 7.79 54.86 -3.77
C VAL A 307 6.42 55.08 -3.05
N HIS A 308 6.42 55.23 -1.71
CA HIS A 308 5.37 55.84 -0.83
C HIS A 308 4.16 55.01 -0.35
N THR A 309 4.12 54.62 0.94
CA THR A 309 3.64 55.33 2.17
C THR A 309 2.12 55.47 2.27
N ASN A 310 1.49 54.88 3.29
CA ASN A 310 1.01 55.62 4.46
C ASN A 310 0.21 54.76 5.46
N THR A 311 0.41 55.13 6.72
CA THR A 311 -0.26 54.78 7.99
C THR A 311 -1.72 55.21 8.07
N VAL A 312 -2.54 54.47 8.84
CA VAL A 312 -3.59 55.05 9.72
C VAL A 312 -3.75 54.18 10.98
N ASN A 313 -3.71 54.85 12.15
CA ASN A 313 -4.06 54.39 13.49
C ASN A 313 -5.57 54.40 13.73
N VAL A 314 -6.10 53.50 14.58
CA VAL A 314 -7.26 53.79 15.46
C VAL A 314 -7.06 53.11 16.83
N VAL A 315 -7.50 53.83 17.85
CA VAL A 315 -7.21 53.74 19.28
C VAL A 315 -8.36 53.07 20.07
N VAL A 316 -7.97 52.17 21.00
CA VAL A 316 -8.45 51.91 22.39
C VAL A 316 -9.95 51.87 22.74
N SER A 317 -10.38 50.81 23.46
CA SER A 317 -10.99 50.89 24.82
C SER A 317 -11.06 49.53 25.54
N ARG A 318 -10.76 49.56 26.84
CA ARG A 318 -10.73 48.46 27.83
C ARG A 318 -12.10 48.31 28.50
N GLU A 319 -12.37 47.13 29.07
CA GLU A 319 -12.99 47.06 30.40
C GLU A 319 -12.62 45.76 31.14
N ILE A 320 -12.49 45.89 32.45
CA ILE A 320 -11.96 44.96 33.47
C ILE A 320 -13.12 44.63 34.41
N GLN A 321 -13.23 43.38 34.88
CA GLN A 321 -13.94 43.04 36.12
C GLN A 321 -13.12 42.04 36.95
N ILE A 322 -13.05 42.29 38.26
CA ILE A 322 -12.26 41.58 39.28
C ILE A 322 -13.20 41.10 40.41
N LEU A 323 -12.78 39.99 41.06
CA LEU A 323 -12.97 39.53 42.47
C LEU A 323 -14.09 38.49 42.75
N PRO A 324 -13.96 37.65 43.82
CA PRO A 324 -12.91 37.61 44.86
C PRO A 324 -12.26 36.24 45.20
N GLU A 325 -11.15 36.43 45.90
CA GLU A 325 -10.26 35.63 46.76
C GLU A 325 -10.87 34.60 47.74
N ARG A 326 -10.17 33.46 47.91
CA ARG A 326 -10.14 32.70 49.17
C ARG A 326 -8.77 32.05 49.40
N THR A 327 -8.25 32.29 50.59
CA THR A 327 -6.94 31.98 51.14
C THR A 327 -6.84 30.55 51.68
N ALA A 328 -5.67 29.92 51.50
CA ALA A 328 -4.94 29.12 52.50
C ALA A 328 -3.61 28.66 51.88
N ILE A 329 -2.51 29.25 52.34
CA ILE A 329 -1.14 28.88 51.99
C ILE A 329 -0.66 27.91 53.09
N GLU A 330 -0.42 26.65 52.74
CA GLU A 330 0.51 25.80 53.47
C GLU A 330 1.85 25.83 52.71
N GLU A 331 2.85 26.49 53.28
CA GLU A 331 4.22 26.46 52.79
C GLU A 331 4.85 25.09 53.11
N SER A 332 4.97 24.23 52.10
CA SER A 332 5.88 23.07 52.14
C SER A 332 7.14 23.36 51.32
N ASP A 333 8.28 23.29 51.98
CA ASP A 333 9.65 23.45 51.46
C ASP A 333 9.88 22.72 50.10
N PRO A 334 10.22 23.42 49.00
CA PRO A 334 10.32 22.83 47.65
C PRO A 334 11.49 21.87 47.45
N LEU A 335 12.42 21.75 48.41
CA LEU A 335 13.69 21.04 48.21
C LEU A 335 13.76 19.66 48.88
N ALA A 336 12.81 19.32 49.75
CA ALA A 336 12.79 18.04 50.45
C ALA A 336 12.17 16.92 49.59
N GLY A 337 12.94 16.35 48.66
CA GLY A 337 12.59 15.04 48.09
C GLY A 337 12.83 14.79 46.59
N VAL A 338 13.73 15.52 45.92
CA VAL A 338 14.10 15.17 44.53
C VAL A 338 14.97 13.91 44.53
N THR A 339 14.32 12.74 44.62
CA THR A 339 15.00 11.46 44.43
C THR A 339 15.56 11.37 43.01
N ALA A 340 16.76 10.80 42.86
CA ALA A 340 17.39 10.60 41.56
C ALA A 340 16.47 9.80 40.61
N PHE A 341 16.50 10.14 39.31
CA PHE A 341 15.78 9.39 38.29
C PHE A 341 16.34 7.97 38.17
N VAL A 342 15.47 6.97 38.31
CA VAL A 342 15.81 5.55 38.16
C VAL A 342 15.42 5.06 36.75
N ASN A 343 14.13 5.01 36.48
CA ASN A 343 13.55 4.66 35.17
C ASN A 343 12.12 5.22 35.04
N CYS A 344 11.53 5.08 33.86
CA CYS A 344 10.19 5.54 33.52
C CYS A 344 9.09 4.88 34.36
N SER A 345 9.21 3.59 34.66
CA SER A 345 8.22 2.88 35.49
C SER A 345 8.19 3.44 36.90
N ASP A 346 9.35 3.66 37.50
CA ASP A 346 9.47 4.22 38.85
C ASP A 346 9.03 5.68 38.90
N ALA A 347 9.34 6.46 37.86
CA ALA A 347 8.86 7.83 37.75
C ALA A 347 7.33 7.89 37.63
N MET A 348 6.73 7.02 36.82
CA MET A 348 5.28 6.90 36.69
C MET A 348 4.64 6.44 38.01
N ARG A 349 5.19 5.39 38.64
CA ARG A 349 4.71 4.89 39.93
C ARG A 349 4.70 6.00 40.98
N LYS A 350 5.81 6.73 41.15
CA LYS A 350 5.90 7.87 42.08
C LYS A 350 4.93 9.01 41.76
N ALA A 351 4.70 9.29 40.47
CA ALA A 351 3.77 10.35 40.07
C ALA A 351 2.32 10.04 40.53
N PHE A 352 1.87 8.79 40.32
CA PHE A 352 0.53 8.36 40.71
C PHE A 352 0.42 8.01 42.21
N GLU A 353 1.52 7.59 42.85
CA GLU A 353 1.61 7.43 44.30
C GLU A 353 1.35 8.77 45.01
N LYS A 354 1.94 9.87 44.50
CA LYS A 354 1.67 11.23 44.99
C LYS A 354 0.21 11.69 44.82
N GLN A 355 -0.53 11.06 43.91
CA GLN A 355 -1.97 11.31 43.72
C GLN A 355 -2.85 10.46 44.66
N GLY A 356 -2.24 9.57 45.47
CA GLY A 356 -2.94 8.76 46.47
C GLY A 356 -3.44 7.39 45.98
N PHE A 357 -2.95 6.88 44.84
CA PHE A 357 -3.33 5.55 44.35
C PHE A 357 -2.59 4.40 45.06
N SER A 358 -3.28 3.27 45.26
CA SER A 358 -2.73 2.07 45.90
C SER A 358 -1.77 1.28 44.99
N ASP A 359 -0.87 0.49 45.59
CA ASP A 359 0.13 -0.31 44.85
C ASP A 359 -0.48 -1.23 43.78
N SER A 360 -1.63 -1.83 44.06
CA SER A 360 -2.38 -2.66 43.10
C SER A 360 -2.81 -1.87 41.85
N VAL A 361 -3.22 -0.62 42.01
CA VAL A 361 -3.59 0.28 40.92
C VAL A 361 -2.32 0.74 40.18
N LEU A 362 -1.25 1.01 40.90
CA LEU A 362 0.04 1.41 40.31
C LEU A 362 0.63 0.34 39.42
N GLU A 363 0.48 -0.95 39.75
CA GLU A 363 0.90 -2.07 38.91
C GLU A 363 0.15 -2.06 37.56
N ILE A 364 -1.18 -1.90 37.60
CA ILE A 364 -2.04 -1.83 36.41
C ILE A 364 -1.70 -0.61 35.56
N ILE A 365 -1.57 0.56 36.19
CA ILE A 365 -1.21 1.81 35.52
C ILE A 365 0.16 1.65 34.83
N THR A 366 1.15 1.08 35.50
CA THR A 366 2.48 0.85 34.94
C THR A 366 2.45 -0.16 33.78
N ALA A 367 1.50 -1.09 33.76
CA ALA A 367 1.30 -2.05 32.66
C ALA A 367 0.68 -1.42 31.39
N SER A 368 0.14 -0.19 31.47
CA SER A 368 -0.43 0.53 30.31
C SER A 368 0.58 0.81 29.19
N LEU A 369 1.88 0.78 29.48
CA LEU A 369 2.95 1.00 28.53
C LEU A 369 3.78 -0.26 28.28
N ALA A 370 3.99 -0.59 27.02
CA ALA A 370 4.94 -1.63 26.62
C ALA A 370 6.38 -1.28 27.05
N ASP A 371 7.19 -2.28 27.39
CA ASP A 371 8.57 -2.08 27.86
C ASP A 371 9.47 -1.33 26.87
N SER A 372 9.22 -1.51 25.58
CA SER A 372 9.92 -0.75 24.54
C SER A 372 9.62 0.75 24.60
N THR A 373 8.39 1.13 24.99
CA THR A 373 7.99 2.53 25.16
C THR A 373 8.57 3.10 26.45
N LYS A 374 8.56 2.34 27.56
CA LYS A 374 9.22 2.71 28.82
C LYS A 374 10.71 3.04 28.58
N LYS A 375 11.44 2.14 27.92
CA LYS A 375 12.85 2.34 27.53
C LYS A 375 13.06 3.54 26.60
N GLN A 376 12.10 3.81 25.71
CA GLN A 376 12.17 4.99 24.84
C GLN A 376 12.03 6.29 25.66
N TYR A 377 11.17 6.29 26.67
CA TYR A 377 10.92 7.44 27.54
C TYR A 377 12.01 7.66 28.58
N ASP A 378 12.72 6.62 29.03
CA ASP A 378 13.81 6.75 30.01
C ASP A 378 14.81 7.86 29.67
N SER A 379 15.25 7.92 28.41
CA SER A 379 16.21 8.96 27.98
C SER A 379 15.65 10.38 28.06
N ALA A 380 14.36 10.54 27.74
CA ALA A 380 13.69 11.83 27.78
C ALA A 380 13.44 12.28 29.22
N LEU A 381 12.96 11.36 30.06
CA LEU A 381 12.68 11.62 31.47
C LEU A 381 13.96 11.85 32.28
N LYS A 382 15.05 11.14 31.97
CA LYS A 382 16.35 11.41 32.58
C LYS A 382 16.83 12.83 32.30
N ASN A 383 16.75 13.27 31.04
CA ASN A 383 17.11 14.64 30.65
C ASN A 383 16.19 15.68 31.30
N TRP A 384 14.90 15.39 31.41
CA TRP A 384 13.93 16.23 32.11
C TRP A 384 14.28 16.35 33.59
N TRP A 385 14.58 15.24 34.27
CA TRP A 385 15.00 15.25 35.67
C TRP A 385 16.22 16.11 35.90
N THR A 386 17.27 15.95 35.08
CA THR A 386 18.48 16.77 35.18
C THR A 386 18.17 18.25 34.99
N PHE A 387 17.30 18.59 34.03
CA PHE A 387 16.88 19.98 33.81
C PHE A 387 16.10 20.54 35.00
N CYS A 388 15.17 19.76 35.58
CA CYS A 388 14.42 20.13 36.77
C CYS A 388 15.32 20.37 37.98
N THR A 389 16.27 19.46 38.23
CA THR A 389 17.26 19.59 39.32
C THR A 389 18.10 20.86 39.16
N ASN A 390 18.55 21.16 37.94
CA ASN A 390 19.39 22.34 37.68
C ASN A 390 18.61 23.67 37.78
N ASN A 391 17.29 23.65 37.56
CA ASN A 391 16.44 24.84 37.65
C ASN A 391 15.65 24.92 38.98
N HIS A 392 15.97 24.07 39.96
CA HIS A 392 15.31 24.01 41.26
C HIS A 392 13.78 23.87 41.17
N GLN A 393 13.30 23.04 40.24
CA GLN A 393 11.86 22.75 40.10
C GLN A 393 11.55 21.27 40.27
N GLY A 394 10.37 20.95 40.80
CA GLY A 394 9.88 19.58 40.92
C GLY A 394 9.53 18.97 39.55
N PRO A 395 9.90 17.71 39.27
CA PRO A 395 9.68 17.09 37.96
C PRO A 395 8.21 16.69 37.69
N PHE A 396 7.36 16.64 38.72
CA PHE A 396 5.97 16.17 38.66
C PHE A 396 4.94 17.32 38.51
N GLU A 397 5.29 18.52 38.97
CA GLU A 397 4.39 19.68 38.95
C GLU A 397 5.07 20.92 38.36
N PRO A 398 5.58 20.86 37.11
CA PRO A 398 6.24 22.01 36.51
C PRO A 398 5.25 23.13 36.15
N GLU A 399 5.79 24.33 36.01
CA GLU A 399 5.15 25.39 35.24
C GLU A 399 5.22 25.07 33.74
N ILE A 400 4.18 25.43 32.98
CA ILE A 400 4.15 25.22 31.52
C ILE A 400 5.35 25.91 30.84
N LYS A 401 5.73 27.09 31.35
CA LYS A 401 6.92 27.83 30.92
C LYS A 401 8.17 26.95 30.95
N THR A 402 8.42 26.27 32.07
CA THR A 402 9.58 25.38 32.26
C THR A 402 9.60 24.24 31.25
N VAL A 403 8.43 23.63 30.97
CA VAL A 403 8.32 22.56 29.97
C VAL A 403 8.67 23.08 28.58
N VAL A 404 8.15 24.25 28.20
CA VAL A 404 8.42 24.88 26.89
C VAL A 404 9.91 25.27 26.77
N GLU A 405 10.50 25.84 27.82
CA GLU A 405 11.92 26.21 27.86
C GLU A 405 12.84 24.99 27.74
N PHE A 406 12.52 23.89 28.43
CA PHE A 406 13.23 22.63 28.29
C PHE A 406 13.18 22.09 26.85
N LEU A 407 11.98 22.04 26.26
CA LEU A 407 11.81 21.56 24.89
C LEU A 407 12.51 22.50 23.88
N ALA A 408 12.52 23.81 24.13
CA ALA A 408 13.25 24.79 23.34
C ALA A 408 14.77 24.57 23.42
N GLY A 409 15.29 24.25 24.62
CA GLY A 409 16.68 23.84 24.81
C GLY A 409 17.02 22.60 23.98
N LYS A 410 16.19 21.56 24.05
CA LYS A 410 16.37 20.34 23.22
C LYS A 410 16.29 20.60 21.73
N PHE A 411 15.42 21.52 21.29
CA PHE A 411 15.37 21.94 19.89
C PHE A 411 16.67 22.62 19.44
N LYS A 412 17.23 23.52 20.27
CA LYS A 412 18.52 24.17 20.03
C LYS A 412 19.70 23.19 20.00
N GLU A 413 19.68 22.15 20.84
CA GLU A 413 20.62 21.02 20.79
C GLU A 413 20.49 20.15 19.51
N GLY A 414 19.50 20.42 18.65
CA GLY A 414 19.32 19.72 17.38
C GLY A 414 18.33 18.56 17.43
N ALA A 415 17.52 18.42 18.49
CA ALA A 415 16.50 17.38 18.55
C ALA A 415 15.49 17.48 17.38
N SER A 416 15.09 16.33 16.85
CA SER A 416 14.08 16.25 15.79
C SER A 416 12.67 16.51 16.33
N TYR A 417 11.73 16.91 15.47
CA TYR A 417 10.32 17.06 15.84
C TYR A 417 9.75 15.80 16.52
N SER A 418 10.05 14.61 15.96
CA SER A 418 9.59 13.33 16.53
C SER A 418 10.20 13.06 17.91
N THR A 419 11.45 13.48 18.13
CA THR A 419 12.11 13.36 19.44
C THR A 419 11.42 14.26 20.45
N LEU A 420 11.21 15.53 20.10
CA LEU A 420 10.52 16.50 20.95
C LEU A 420 9.10 16.07 21.30
N ASN A 421 8.35 15.53 20.33
CA ASN A 421 6.99 15.03 20.59
C ASN A 421 7.00 13.80 21.51
N SER A 422 7.98 12.91 21.34
CA SER A 422 8.17 11.77 22.26
C SER A 422 8.53 12.24 23.67
N THR A 423 9.38 13.27 23.79
CA THR A 423 9.74 13.88 25.06
C THR A 423 8.54 14.54 25.74
N ARG A 424 7.74 15.33 24.99
CA ARG A 424 6.48 15.91 25.47
C ARG A 424 5.56 14.82 26.03
N SER A 425 5.39 13.73 25.29
CA SER A 425 4.53 12.62 25.70
C SER A 425 5.03 11.92 26.97
N ALA A 426 6.35 11.76 27.10
CA ALA A 426 6.97 11.20 28.29
C ALA A 426 6.77 12.09 29.52
N ILE A 427 6.94 13.41 29.38
CA ILE A 427 6.71 14.36 30.48
C ILE A 427 5.22 14.38 30.85
N SER A 428 4.32 14.42 29.87
CA SER A 428 2.87 14.40 30.08
C SER A 428 2.37 13.15 30.82
N LEU A 429 3.16 12.07 30.86
CA LEU A 429 2.81 10.85 31.58
C LEU A 429 2.98 10.99 33.10
N ILE A 430 3.94 11.80 33.53
CA ILE A 430 4.33 11.92 34.95
C ILE A 430 3.88 13.25 35.57
N VAL A 431 3.43 14.20 34.75
CA VAL A 431 2.97 15.51 35.19
C VAL A 431 1.47 15.46 35.44
N SER A 432 1.03 15.99 36.58
CA SER A 432 -0.39 16.02 36.98
C SER A 432 -1.26 16.93 36.10
N LYS A 433 -0.65 17.92 35.45
CA LYS A 433 -1.32 18.85 34.51
C LYS A 433 -1.44 18.24 33.11
N ASP A 434 -2.55 18.53 32.45
CA ASP A 434 -2.79 18.09 31.08
C ASP A 434 -1.99 18.91 30.06
N LEU A 435 -0.79 18.44 29.73
CA LEU A 435 0.06 19.07 28.72
C LEU A 435 -0.40 18.85 27.27
N GLN A 436 -1.39 17.98 27.02
CA GLN A 436 -1.82 17.67 25.66
C GLN A 436 -2.66 18.81 25.06
N HIS A 437 -3.50 19.44 25.87
CA HIS A 437 -4.43 20.49 25.44
C HIS A 437 -3.90 21.92 25.64
N GLU A 438 -2.64 22.07 26.09
CA GLU A 438 -2.03 23.38 26.32
C GLU A 438 -1.80 24.18 25.02
N PRO A 439 -2.46 25.35 24.83
CA PRO A 439 -2.39 26.12 23.59
C PRO A 439 -0.98 26.58 23.23
N ILE A 440 -0.17 26.94 24.23
CA ILE A 440 1.20 27.39 24.03
C ILE A 440 2.10 26.26 23.51
N LEU A 441 1.90 25.02 23.97
CA LEU A 441 2.62 23.85 23.45
C LEU A 441 2.23 23.57 22.00
N HIS A 442 0.94 23.69 21.65
CA HIS A 442 0.50 23.59 20.25
C HIS A 442 1.15 24.65 19.36
N ARG A 443 1.17 25.92 19.80
CA ARG A 443 1.83 27.02 19.07
C ARG A 443 3.33 26.78 18.94
N PHE A 444 3.98 26.30 19.99
CA PHE A 444 5.40 25.97 20.02
C PHE A 444 5.76 24.87 19.02
N PHE A 445 5.02 23.75 18.99
CA PHE A 445 5.25 22.68 18.01
C PHE A 445 4.96 23.13 16.58
N LYS A 446 3.97 24.01 16.34
CA LYS A 446 3.76 24.65 15.04
C LYS A 446 4.96 25.52 14.64
N GLY A 447 5.54 26.24 15.59
CA GLY A 447 6.78 27.00 15.42
C GLY A 447 7.96 26.11 15.05
N ILE A 448 8.19 25.01 15.78
CA ILE A 448 9.25 24.03 15.46
C ILE A 448 9.10 23.52 14.03
N PHE A 449 7.88 23.14 13.62
CA PHE A 449 7.63 22.65 12.28
C PHE A 449 7.95 23.71 11.21
N ARG A 450 7.58 24.98 11.43
CA ARG A 450 7.91 26.07 10.49
C ARG A 450 9.40 26.37 10.42
N LEU A 451 10.10 26.33 11.55
CA LEU A 451 11.55 26.57 11.61
C LEU A 451 12.35 25.41 11.01
N ARG A 452 11.86 24.17 11.19
CA ARG A 452 12.49 22.96 10.66
C ARG A 452 11.40 22.00 10.15
N PRO A 453 10.93 22.18 8.91
CA PRO A 453 9.92 21.31 8.31
C PRO A 453 10.40 19.87 8.29
N THR A 454 9.56 18.95 8.76
CA THR A 454 9.86 17.52 8.68
C THR A 454 9.28 16.94 7.40
N ALA A 455 10.13 16.71 6.40
CA ALA A 455 9.74 15.96 5.21
C ALA A 455 9.75 14.44 5.48
N PRO A 456 8.86 13.66 4.82
CA PRO A 456 9.00 12.22 4.79
C PRO A 456 10.39 11.84 4.29
N LYS A 457 11.06 10.93 5.00
CA LYS A 457 12.43 10.51 4.65
C LYS A 457 12.56 9.93 3.23
N TYR A 458 11.46 9.44 2.66
CA TYR A 458 11.42 8.79 1.36
C TYR A 458 10.27 9.37 0.51
N SER A 459 10.62 10.04 -0.59
CA SER A 459 9.70 10.51 -1.61
C SER A 459 9.27 9.39 -2.55
N LYS A 460 10.23 8.54 -2.97
CA LYS A 460 10.01 7.38 -3.85
C LYS A 460 10.23 6.06 -3.11
N THR A 461 9.63 4.98 -3.60
CA THR A 461 9.93 3.60 -3.18
C THR A 461 10.92 2.91 -4.13
N TRP A 462 11.46 1.76 -3.75
CA TRP A 462 12.35 0.96 -4.59
C TRP A 462 11.54 -0.06 -5.41
N ASP A 463 12.07 -0.61 -6.49
CA ASP A 463 11.34 -1.58 -7.32
C ASP A 463 11.36 -2.99 -6.70
N VAL A 464 10.18 -3.52 -6.40
CA VAL A 464 10.03 -4.83 -5.74
C VAL A 464 10.50 -5.97 -6.63
N ASN A 465 10.31 -5.85 -7.94
CA ASN A 465 10.62 -6.91 -8.90
C ASN A 465 12.11 -7.26 -8.90
N VAL A 466 12.98 -6.26 -8.74
CA VAL A 466 14.44 -6.47 -8.59
C VAL A 466 14.76 -7.45 -7.46
N VAL A 467 14.05 -7.36 -6.34
CA VAL A 467 14.24 -8.29 -5.22
C VAL A 467 13.59 -9.63 -5.50
N LEU A 468 12.39 -9.66 -6.09
CA LEU A 468 11.70 -10.92 -6.41
C LEU A 468 12.47 -11.78 -7.42
N ASP A 469 13.01 -11.17 -8.48
CA ASP A 469 13.80 -11.88 -9.49
C ASP A 469 15.12 -12.38 -8.91
N LYS A 470 15.76 -11.60 -8.03
CA LYS A 470 16.94 -12.08 -7.32
C LYS A 470 16.61 -13.25 -6.38
N LEU A 471 15.50 -13.19 -5.65
CA LEU A 471 15.06 -14.29 -4.77
C LEU A 471 14.66 -15.55 -5.56
N ALA A 472 14.17 -15.41 -6.79
CA ALA A 472 13.87 -16.53 -7.67
C ALA A 472 15.14 -17.34 -8.00
N SER A 473 16.28 -16.66 -8.21
CA SER A 473 17.57 -17.30 -8.52
C SER A 473 18.33 -17.88 -7.33
N TRP A 474 17.85 -17.73 -6.09
CA TRP A 474 18.51 -18.30 -4.88
C TRP A 474 18.23 -19.80 -4.70
N PHE A 475 18.26 -20.55 -5.80
CA PHE A 475 18.05 -22.00 -5.83
C PHE A 475 19.38 -22.73 -6.13
N PRO A 476 19.72 -23.84 -5.43
CA PRO A 476 19.04 -24.42 -4.28
C PRO A 476 19.67 -23.94 -2.95
N LEU A 477 19.12 -22.85 -2.39
CA LEU A 477 18.91 -22.68 -0.93
C LEU A 477 20.11 -22.35 0.00
N ASP A 478 21.14 -21.64 -0.47
CA ASP A 478 22.22 -21.14 0.42
C ASP A 478 21.73 -20.21 1.55
N SER A 479 20.50 -19.68 1.47
CA SER A 479 19.96 -18.73 2.46
C SER A 479 18.43 -18.78 2.59
N LEU A 480 17.87 -19.97 2.82
CA LEU A 480 16.42 -20.19 2.95
C LEU A 480 15.75 -19.28 4.00
N SER A 481 16.36 -19.07 5.17
CA SER A 481 15.84 -18.15 6.19
C SER A 481 15.72 -16.71 5.68
N LEU A 482 16.69 -16.24 4.90
CA LEU A 482 16.68 -14.89 4.33
C LEU A 482 15.59 -14.74 3.28
N LYS A 483 15.44 -15.74 2.41
CA LYS A 483 14.42 -15.79 1.38
C LYS A 483 13.02 -15.77 1.99
N LEU A 484 12.75 -16.66 2.94
CA LEU A 484 11.44 -16.73 3.61
C LEU A 484 11.10 -15.45 4.37
N VAL A 485 12.04 -14.89 5.15
CA VAL A 485 11.80 -13.62 5.85
C VAL A 485 11.43 -12.50 4.88
N MET A 486 12.15 -12.39 3.75
CA MET A 486 11.88 -11.32 2.78
C MET A 486 10.52 -11.53 2.10
N LEU A 487 10.22 -12.75 1.64
CA LEU A 487 8.97 -13.08 0.99
C LEU A 487 7.76 -12.87 1.92
N LEU A 488 7.84 -13.31 3.19
CA LEU A 488 6.79 -13.03 4.18
C LEU A 488 6.65 -11.53 4.44
N ALA A 489 7.75 -10.80 4.58
CA ALA A 489 7.70 -9.36 4.83
C ALA A 489 7.06 -8.58 3.67
N LEU A 490 7.32 -8.99 2.41
CA LEU A 490 6.74 -8.40 1.21
C LEU A 490 5.27 -8.79 1.02
N GLY A 491 4.94 -10.08 1.11
CA GLY A 491 3.58 -10.58 0.86
C GLY A 491 2.57 -10.23 1.96
N THR A 492 2.95 -10.39 3.23
CA THR A 492 2.03 -10.12 4.35
C THR A 492 2.01 -8.63 4.76
N GLY A 493 3.09 -7.90 4.49
CA GLY A 493 3.31 -6.55 5.00
C GLY A 493 3.57 -6.49 6.51
N PHE A 494 3.86 -7.64 7.14
CA PHE A 494 4.17 -7.70 8.57
C PHE A 494 5.44 -6.93 8.92
N ARG A 495 5.43 -6.29 10.10
CA ARG A 495 6.64 -5.64 10.63
C ARG A 495 7.59 -6.71 11.16
N ALA A 496 8.88 -6.38 11.24
CA ALA A 496 9.89 -7.28 11.80
C ALA A 496 9.57 -7.78 13.24
N GLN A 497 8.83 -7.00 14.04
CA GLN A 497 8.36 -7.45 15.36
C GLN A 497 7.32 -8.56 15.25
N THR A 498 6.34 -8.41 14.35
CA THR A 498 5.33 -9.43 14.10
C THR A 498 5.99 -10.71 13.56
N LEU A 499 6.93 -10.57 12.61
CA LEU A 499 7.66 -11.71 12.06
C LEU A 499 8.48 -12.49 13.10
N SER A 500 9.01 -11.82 14.14
CA SER A 500 9.77 -12.50 15.21
C SER A 500 8.89 -13.20 16.25
N LEU A 501 7.58 -12.95 16.23
CA LEU A 501 6.63 -13.52 17.18
C LEU A 501 5.81 -14.67 16.61
N ILE A 502 5.93 -14.94 15.30
CA ILE A 502 5.24 -16.08 14.68
C ILE A 502 5.75 -17.37 15.33
N LYS A 503 4.84 -18.13 15.93
CA LYS A 503 5.10 -19.46 16.49
C LYS A 503 4.63 -20.54 15.53
N ILE A 504 5.26 -21.71 15.57
CA ILE A 504 4.92 -22.83 14.68
C ILE A 504 3.49 -23.33 14.96
N GLU A 505 3.10 -23.39 16.23
CA GLU A 505 1.75 -23.82 16.65
C GLU A 505 0.62 -22.90 16.14
N GLU A 506 0.95 -21.67 15.74
CA GLU A 506 0.00 -20.70 15.22
C GLU A 506 -0.06 -20.68 13.68
N ILE A 507 0.60 -21.67 13.04
CA ILE A 507 0.60 -21.87 11.59
C ILE A 507 -0.27 -23.08 11.27
N SER A 508 -1.36 -22.88 10.53
CA SER A 508 -2.19 -23.96 9.98
C SER A 508 -1.97 -24.08 8.48
N ILE A 509 -1.64 -25.29 8.02
CA ILE A 509 -1.38 -25.59 6.62
C ILE A 509 -2.55 -26.44 6.09
N THR A 510 -3.24 -25.92 5.08
CA THR A 510 -4.32 -26.59 4.36
C THR A 510 -3.83 -27.00 2.97
N SER A 511 -4.60 -27.80 2.23
CA SER A 511 -4.27 -28.20 0.85
C SER A 511 -4.12 -27.03 -0.13
N SER A 512 -4.79 -25.90 0.14
CA SER A 512 -4.83 -24.73 -0.76
C SER A 512 -4.15 -23.47 -0.19
N THR A 513 -3.98 -23.38 1.13
CA THR A 513 -3.48 -22.15 1.80
C THR A 513 -2.65 -22.46 3.04
N VAL A 514 -1.83 -21.48 3.45
CA VAL A 514 -1.16 -21.43 4.75
C VAL A 514 -1.67 -20.23 5.52
N GLU A 515 -2.21 -20.47 6.71
CA GLU A 515 -2.66 -19.43 7.63
C GLU A 515 -1.63 -19.21 8.74
N ILE A 516 -1.35 -17.95 9.04
CA ILE A 516 -0.46 -17.53 10.11
C ILE A 516 -1.24 -16.60 11.04
N LYS A 517 -1.40 -17.02 12.29
CA LYS A 517 -1.97 -16.23 13.38
C LYS A 517 -0.83 -15.75 14.27
N VAL A 518 -0.92 -14.52 14.79
CA VAL A 518 0.03 -14.02 15.81
C VAL A 518 -0.80 -13.53 16.99
N LYS A 519 -0.86 -14.30 18.08
CA LYS A 519 -1.71 -13.94 19.24
C LYS A 519 -1.03 -12.98 20.20
N ASP A 520 0.31 -12.96 20.23
CA ASP A 520 1.08 -12.10 21.12
C ASP A 520 0.78 -10.61 20.90
N LEU A 521 0.72 -9.85 22.00
CA LEU A 521 0.51 -8.41 21.95
C LEU A 521 1.71 -7.71 21.29
N ILE A 522 1.42 -6.91 20.27
CA ILE A 522 2.39 -6.04 19.61
C ILE A 522 2.09 -4.57 19.92
N LYS A 523 3.03 -3.67 19.59
CA LYS A 523 2.91 -2.23 19.86
C LYS A 523 1.62 -1.59 19.29
N THR A 524 1.00 -2.19 18.28
CA THR A 524 -0.24 -1.69 17.67
C THR A 524 -1.50 -2.46 18.06
N SER A 525 -1.39 -3.44 18.96
CA SER A 525 -2.55 -4.14 19.52
C SER A 525 -3.35 -3.17 20.40
N ARG A 526 -4.67 -3.33 20.39
CA ARG A 526 -5.62 -2.52 21.17
C ARG A 526 -6.75 -3.43 21.67
N PRO A 527 -7.42 -3.09 22.78
CA PRO A 527 -8.59 -3.84 23.24
C PRO A 527 -9.63 -3.97 22.13
N GLY A 528 -10.18 -5.17 21.93
CA GLY A 528 -11.18 -5.46 20.90
C GLY A 528 -10.67 -5.50 19.45
N ALA A 529 -9.41 -5.12 19.18
CA ALA A 529 -8.85 -5.15 17.83
C ALA A 529 -8.35 -6.56 17.48
N GLN A 530 -8.57 -6.97 16.23
CA GLN A 530 -8.02 -8.22 15.70
C GLN A 530 -6.49 -8.17 15.67
N GLN A 531 -5.86 -9.26 16.09
CA GLN A 531 -4.41 -9.42 16.00
C GLN A 531 -3.98 -9.73 14.56
N PRO A 532 -2.69 -9.56 14.22
CA PRO A 532 -2.20 -9.84 12.87
C PRO A 532 -2.51 -11.26 12.41
N PHE A 533 -3.11 -11.35 11.23
CA PHE A 533 -3.44 -12.59 10.54
C PHE A 533 -3.01 -12.51 9.07
N ALA A 534 -2.49 -13.60 8.53
CA ALA A 534 -2.19 -13.74 7.11
C ALA A 534 -2.68 -15.09 6.61
N CYS A 535 -3.47 -15.07 5.53
CA CYS A 535 -3.81 -16.26 4.76
C CYS A 535 -3.07 -16.17 3.42
N ILE A 536 -2.25 -17.18 3.13
CA ILE A 536 -1.28 -17.18 2.02
C ILE A 536 -1.58 -18.38 1.12
N PRO A 537 -2.06 -18.18 -0.12
CA PRO A 537 -2.33 -19.27 -1.05
C PRO A 537 -1.05 -19.89 -1.61
N PHE A 538 -1.13 -21.14 -2.09
CA PHE A 538 -0.05 -21.73 -2.88
C PHE A 538 -0.02 -21.12 -4.28
N PHE A 539 0.99 -20.30 -4.55
CA PHE A 539 1.16 -19.61 -5.82
C PHE A 539 1.74 -20.53 -6.90
N ARG A 540 0.92 -20.87 -7.90
CA ARG A 540 1.29 -21.78 -9.00
C ARG A 540 1.95 -21.09 -10.20
N GLY A 541 1.76 -19.78 -10.38
CA GLY A 541 2.28 -19.04 -11.54
C GLY A 541 3.82 -18.89 -11.55
N LYS A 542 4.45 -18.70 -10.39
CA LYS A 542 5.91 -18.66 -10.24
C LYS A 542 6.33 -19.37 -8.94
N PRO A 543 6.47 -20.71 -8.94
CA PRO A 543 6.73 -21.49 -7.74
C PRO A 543 8.01 -21.09 -6.99
N SER A 544 9.00 -20.54 -7.70
CA SER A 544 10.29 -20.11 -7.13
C SER A 544 10.17 -18.96 -6.12
N ILE A 545 9.08 -18.18 -6.15
CA ILE A 545 8.80 -17.09 -5.19
C ILE A 545 7.58 -17.36 -4.30
N CYS A 546 6.99 -18.55 -4.41
CA CYS A 546 5.81 -18.90 -3.62
C CYS A 546 6.14 -18.91 -2.11
N ILE A 547 5.47 -18.04 -1.35
CA ILE A 547 5.66 -17.91 0.10
C ILE A 547 5.27 -19.22 0.81
N ALA A 548 4.10 -19.79 0.49
CA ALA A 548 3.58 -21.00 1.12
C ALA A 548 4.53 -22.20 0.91
N SER A 549 4.91 -22.51 -0.33
CA SER A 549 5.89 -23.57 -0.64
C SER A 549 7.25 -23.34 0.05
N THR A 550 7.75 -22.11 0.06
CA THR A 550 9.02 -21.76 0.75
C THR A 550 8.91 -21.98 2.26
N LEU A 551 7.77 -21.63 2.86
CA LEU A 551 7.50 -21.81 4.29
C LEU A 551 7.43 -23.30 4.67
N VAL A 552 6.68 -24.10 3.90
CA VAL A 552 6.58 -25.55 4.12
C VAL A 552 7.96 -26.21 4.01
N HIS A 553 8.74 -25.83 3.00
CA HIS A 553 10.09 -26.35 2.81
C HIS A 553 11.03 -25.94 3.96
N TYR A 554 10.92 -24.71 4.44
CA TYR A 554 11.67 -24.23 5.61
C TYR A 554 11.34 -24.99 6.88
N LEU A 555 10.06 -25.23 7.16
CA LEU A 555 9.63 -26.03 8.31
C LEU A 555 10.18 -27.46 8.23
N LYS A 556 10.17 -28.07 7.05
CA LYS A 556 10.75 -29.41 6.83
C LYS A 556 12.24 -29.47 7.16
N ILE A 557 13.05 -28.56 6.62
CA ILE A 557 14.51 -28.55 6.84
C ILE A 557 14.88 -28.20 8.27
N THR A 558 14.17 -27.25 8.88
CA THR A 558 14.53 -26.77 10.22
C THR A 558 14.02 -27.66 11.35
N ARG A 559 13.16 -28.65 11.07
CA ARG A 559 12.58 -29.55 12.07
C ARG A 559 13.62 -30.17 12.99
N GLU A 560 14.72 -30.69 12.43
CA GLU A 560 15.77 -31.36 13.21
C GLU A 560 16.71 -30.37 13.95
N LEU A 561 16.74 -29.11 13.53
CA LEU A 561 17.63 -28.09 14.10
C LEU A 561 17.02 -27.38 15.33
N ARG A 562 15.68 -27.40 15.47
CA ARG A 562 14.92 -26.55 16.41
C ARG A 562 15.01 -26.98 17.87
N LYS A 563 15.26 -28.26 18.16
CA LYS A 563 15.15 -28.80 19.53
C LYS A 563 13.79 -28.39 20.16
N ASP A 564 13.80 -27.48 21.13
CA ASP A 564 12.61 -27.00 21.87
C ASP A 564 12.10 -25.62 21.40
N GLU A 565 12.68 -25.03 20.33
CA GLU A 565 12.34 -23.68 19.88
C GLU A 565 11.02 -23.65 19.07
N ASN A 566 10.01 -22.95 19.61
CA ASN A 566 8.69 -22.81 19.00
C ASN A 566 8.57 -21.60 18.04
N LEU A 567 9.52 -20.67 18.04
CA LEU A 567 9.49 -19.56 17.09
C LEU A 567 9.72 -20.04 15.64
N LEU A 568 8.97 -19.50 14.68
CA LEU A 568 9.11 -19.84 13.27
C LEU A 568 10.54 -19.63 12.81
N PHE A 569 11.13 -18.46 13.04
CA PHE A 569 12.49 -18.19 12.59
C PHE A 569 13.53 -18.59 13.63
N ILE A 570 14.49 -19.42 13.22
CA ILE A 570 15.68 -19.78 14.00
C ILE A 570 16.95 -19.16 13.40
N CYS A 571 17.90 -18.79 14.26
CA CYS A 571 19.21 -18.31 13.81
C CYS A 571 19.94 -19.43 13.07
N TYR A 572 20.68 -19.13 11.99
CA TYR A 572 21.43 -20.14 11.22
C TYR A 572 22.78 -20.53 11.83
N LYS A 573 23.12 -20.04 13.03
CA LYS A 573 24.34 -20.38 13.77
C LYS A 573 23.95 -21.14 15.04
N LYS A 574 24.68 -22.22 15.37
CA LYS A 574 24.57 -22.91 16.67
C LYS A 574 24.71 -21.89 17.81
N PRO A 575 23.85 -21.91 18.84
CA PRO A 575 22.87 -22.96 19.20
C PRO A 575 21.49 -22.94 18.50
N TYR A 576 21.31 -22.27 17.35
CA TYR A 576 20.05 -22.22 16.56
C TYR A 576 18.83 -21.66 17.31
N ASN A 577 19.05 -20.77 18.27
CA ASN A 577 17.98 -20.12 19.03
C ASN A 577 17.04 -19.29 18.14
N GLY A 578 15.82 -19.04 18.63
CA GLY A 578 14.83 -18.17 18.03
C GLY A 578 15.38 -16.82 17.60
N ALA A 579 15.03 -16.40 16.39
CA ALA A 579 15.50 -15.17 15.80
C ALA A 579 14.74 -13.97 16.37
N ASN A 580 15.43 -13.16 17.18
CA ASN A 580 14.86 -11.92 17.68
C ASN A 580 14.60 -10.87 16.57
N VAL A 581 13.84 -9.82 16.93
CA VAL A 581 13.51 -8.69 16.05
C VAL A 581 14.73 -8.10 15.33
N GLN A 582 15.87 -8.02 16.02
CA GLN A 582 17.09 -7.42 15.47
C GLN A 582 17.76 -8.32 14.44
N SER A 583 17.74 -9.65 14.64
CA SER A 583 18.20 -10.63 13.66
C SER A 583 17.36 -10.54 12.38
N ILE A 584 16.03 -10.55 12.49
CA ILE A 584 15.12 -10.40 11.35
C ILE A 584 15.38 -9.09 10.59
N ARG A 585 15.53 -7.97 11.32
CA ARG A 585 15.87 -6.68 10.69
C ARG A 585 17.19 -6.74 9.93
N ARG A 586 18.22 -7.38 10.48
CA ARG A 586 19.53 -7.53 9.81
C ARG A 586 19.41 -8.39 8.56
N TRP A 587 18.64 -9.47 8.61
CA TRP A 587 18.40 -10.36 7.47
C TRP A 587 17.70 -9.63 6.33
N ILE A 588 16.61 -8.91 6.62
CA ILE A 588 15.92 -8.06 5.63
C ILE A 588 16.89 -7.06 4.98
N LYS A 589 17.70 -6.37 5.80
CA LYS A 589 18.71 -5.41 5.27
C LYS A 589 19.76 -6.09 4.41
N SER A 590 20.21 -7.28 4.80
CA SER A 590 21.18 -8.06 4.05
C SER A 590 20.64 -8.44 2.68
N VAL A 591 19.39 -8.91 2.61
CA VAL A 591 18.75 -9.24 1.33
C VAL A 591 18.65 -8.01 0.44
N LEU A 592 18.14 -6.89 0.96
CA LEU A 592 18.05 -5.64 0.18
C LEU A 592 19.42 -5.19 -0.34
N LYS A 593 20.46 -5.25 0.50
CA LYS A 593 21.83 -4.91 0.11
C LYS A 593 22.35 -5.85 -0.98
N ASN A 594 22.09 -7.15 -0.87
CA ASN A 594 22.51 -8.14 -1.86
C ASN A 594 21.78 -7.98 -3.21
N CYS A 595 20.59 -7.37 -3.20
CA CYS A 595 19.83 -7.03 -4.40
C CYS A 595 20.23 -5.66 -5.00
N GLY A 596 21.25 -5.00 -4.45
CA GLY A 596 21.71 -3.69 -4.96
C GLY A 596 20.82 -2.50 -4.58
N ILE A 597 19.87 -2.68 -3.65
CA ILE A 597 19.00 -1.58 -3.21
C ILE A 597 19.82 -0.57 -2.40
N ASP A 598 19.61 0.72 -2.70
CA ASP A 598 20.31 1.82 -2.05
C ASP A 598 20.25 1.71 -0.51
N LYS A 599 21.41 1.92 0.12
CA LYS A 599 21.61 1.98 1.56
C LYS A 599 20.63 2.94 2.24
N SER A 600 20.17 3.98 1.56
CA SER A 600 19.15 4.91 2.06
C SER A 600 17.85 4.19 2.49
N PHE A 601 17.37 3.22 1.71
CA PHE A 601 16.17 2.41 2.00
C PHE A 601 16.43 1.29 3.02
N THR A 602 17.64 0.75 3.07
CA THR A 602 18.00 -0.31 4.03
C THR A 602 17.96 0.15 5.49
N ARG A 603 17.99 1.46 5.78
CA ARG A 603 17.97 1.95 7.17
C ARG A 603 16.62 1.71 7.86
N THR A 604 15.52 1.63 7.11
CA THR A 604 14.17 1.60 7.67
C THR A 604 13.32 0.50 7.00
N VAL A 605 13.13 -0.64 7.66
CA VAL A 605 12.23 -1.75 7.22
C VAL A 605 10.75 -1.29 7.07
N ARG A 606 10.43 -0.02 7.36
CA ARG A 606 9.08 0.56 7.22
C ARG A 606 8.60 0.70 5.77
N VAL A 607 9.51 0.61 4.78
CA VAL A 607 9.15 0.85 3.37
C VAL A 607 8.31 -0.31 2.79
N MET A 608 8.28 -1.49 3.42
CA MET A 608 7.49 -2.63 2.96
C MET A 608 5.98 -2.39 2.97
N HIS A 609 5.46 -1.58 3.91
CA HIS A 609 4.02 -1.29 3.99
C HIS A 609 3.51 -0.45 2.81
N ARG A 610 4.36 0.43 2.25
CA ARG A 610 4.00 1.30 1.12
C ARG A 610 3.88 0.52 -0.20
N HIS A 611 4.52 -0.64 -0.30
CA HIS A 611 4.46 -1.50 -1.49
C HIS A 611 3.25 -2.46 -1.50
N ARG A 612 2.46 -2.51 -0.43
CA ARG A 612 1.37 -3.48 -0.27
C ARG A 612 0.31 -3.42 -1.39
N GLN A 613 0.10 -2.23 -1.99
CA GLN A 613 -0.87 -2.06 -3.08
C GLN A 613 -0.38 -2.64 -4.43
N HIS A 614 0.93 -2.63 -4.69
CA HIS A 614 1.50 -3.18 -5.92
C HIS A 614 1.81 -4.68 -5.79
N ILE A 615 2.29 -5.12 -4.61
CA ILE A 615 2.77 -6.50 -4.39
C ILE A 615 1.65 -7.55 -4.39
N LYS A 616 0.43 -7.17 -4.01
CA LYS A 616 -0.69 -8.12 -3.90
C LYS A 616 -1.09 -8.77 -5.23
N LYS A 617 -0.70 -8.22 -6.38
CA LYS A 617 -0.97 -8.84 -7.69
C LYS A 617 0.10 -9.85 -8.11
N ASP A 618 1.31 -9.75 -7.55
CA ASP A 618 2.49 -10.48 -8.02
C ASP A 618 2.91 -11.62 -7.07
N LEU A 619 2.38 -11.67 -5.84
CA LEU A 619 2.78 -12.62 -4.79
C LEU A 619 1.63 -13.37 -4.10
N ILE A 620 0.39 -12.94 -4.29
CA ILE A 620 -0.85 -13.50 -3.73
C ILE A 620 -1.84 -13.57 -4.88
#